data_AF-A0A356BEY8-F1
#
_entry.id   AF-A0A356BEY8-F1
#
_cell.length_a   1.000
_cell.length_b   1.000
_cell.length_c   1.000
_cell.angle_alpha   90.00
_cell.angle_beta   90.00
_cell.angle_gamma   90.00
#
_symmetry.space_group_name_H-M   'P 1'
#
loop_
_entity.id
_entity.type
_entity.pdbx_description
1 polymer ?
#
loop_
_entity_poly.entity_id
_entity_poly.type
_entity_poly.pdbx_seq_one_letter_code
_entity_poly.pdbx_strand_id
1 'polypeptide(L)'
;MSDVVQITLQQGGAAEKWGKALFTPVNNGFQIHLKQQDALRSVQKASRSLDNLGLTEVKLTGELWTQELQWAFYQGFCSARKSGTVHFCGDDSTKMQLEYLARCFSWAKKVT
;
A
#
# COMPACT_ATOMS: atom_id res chain seq x y z
N MET A 1 14.02 -15.42 -8.95
CA MET A 1 13.28 -14.15 -8.78
C MET A 1 12.56 -14.25 -7.46
N SER A 2 12.80 -13.33 -6.54
CA SER A 2 12.12 -13.32 -5.24
C SER A 2 10.62 -13.12 -5.44
N ASP A 3 9.82 -13.91 -4.74
CA ASP A 3 8.36 -13.86 -4.84
C ASP A 3 7.86 -12.66 -4.02
N VAL A 4 7.60 -11.55 -4.70
CA VAL A 4 7.20 -10.28 -4.04
C VAL A 4 5.69 -10.26 -3.85
N VAL A 5 5.25 -9.98 -2.62
CA VAL A 5 3.83 -9.91 -2.25
C VAL A 5 3.14 -8.80 -3.05
N GLN A 6 2.09 -9.17 -3.76
CA GLN A 6 1.28 -8.25 -4.56
C GLN A 6 0.13 -7.68 -3.74
N ILE A 7 -0.05 -6.36 -3.82
CA ILE A 7 -1.17 -5.66 -3.19
C ILE A 7 -2.08 -5.13 -4.29
N THR A 8 -3.33 -5.56 -4.26
CA THR A 8 -4.39 -5.09 -5.16
C THR A 8 -5.44 -4.32 -4.38
N LEU A 9 -6.23 -3.50 -5.08
CA LEU A 9 -7.42 -2.86 -4.51
C LEU A 9 -8.67 -3.55 -5.03
N GLN A 10 -9.74 -3.52 -4.24
CA GLN A 10 -11.07 -3.96 -4.63
C GLN A 10 -12.09 -2.91 -4.22
N GLN A 11 -13.06 -2.64 -5.08
CA GLN A 11 -14.23 -1.88 -4.68
C GLN A 11 -15.19 -2.76 -3.88
N GLY A 12 -15.80 -2.18 -2.84
CA GLY A 12 -16.76 -2.88 -2.00
C GLY A 12 -16.12 -3.54 -0.78
N GLY A 13 -16.99 -4.01 0.12
CA GLY A 13 -16.56 -4.68 1.35
C GLY A 13 -16.01 -6.08 1.09
N ALA A 14 -15.28 -6.61 2.07
CA ALA A 14 -14.91 -8.02 2.08
C ALA A 14 -16.17 -8.92 2.06
N ALA A 15 -16.06 -10.13 1.52
CA ALA A 15 -17.13 -11.12 1.62
C ALA A 15 -17.51 -11.37 3.09
N GLU A 16 -18.77 -11.68 3.37
CA GLU A 16 -19.32 -11.76 4.74
C GLU A 16 -18.51 -12.66 5.69
N LYS A 17 -17.92 -13.74 5.17
CA LYS A 17 -17.05 -14.66 5.93
C LYS A 17 -15.83 -13.98 6.56
N TRP A 18 -15.42 -12.82 6.05
CA TRP A 18 -14.31 -12.00 6.55
C TRP A 18 -14.77 -10.83 7.44
N GLY A 19 -16.08 -10.66 7.62
CA GLY A 19 -16.65 -9.57 8.41
C GLY A 19 -16.18 -8.19 7.94
N LYS A 20 -15.67 -7.36 8.86
CA LYS A 20 -15.22 -5.99 8.60
C LYS A 20 -13.71 -5.91 8.28
N ALA A 21 -13.16 -6.92 7.61
CA ALA A 21 -11.75 -6.95 7.25
C ALA A 21 -11.34 -5.77 6.34
N LEU A 22 -10.15 -5.21 6.59
CA LEU A 22 -9.58 -4.13 5.77
C LEU A 22 -8.96 -4.66 4.47
N PHE A 23 -8.46 -5.88 4.52
CA PHE A 23 -7.89 -6.61 3.40
C PHE A 23 -8.12 -8.10 3.57
N THR A 24 -8.02 -8.85 2.49
CA THR A 24 -8.11 -10.31 2.48
C THR A 24 -6.93 -10.92 1.73
N PRO A 25 -6.51 -12.16 2.08
CA PRO A 25 -5.47 -12.85 1.34
C PRO A 25 -5.99 -13.31 -0.03
N VAL A 26 -5.11 -13.25 -1.03
CA VAL A 26 -5.30 -13.77 -2.38
C VAL A 26 -4.05 -14.55 -2.80
N ASN A 27 -4.09 -15.30 -3.90
CA ASN A 27 -3.01 -16.22 -4.30
C ASN A 27 -1.61 -15.58 -4.30
N ASN A 28 -1.50 -14.33 -4.75
CA ASN A 28 -0.21 -13.64 -4.92
C ASN A 28 0.06 -12.58 -3.84
N GLY A 29 -0.77 -12.50 -2.79
CA GLY A 29 -0.61 -11.50 -1.73
C GLY A 29 -1.91 -11.09 -1.06
N PHE A 30 -2.23 -9.80 -1.08
CA PHE A 30 -3.40 -9.25 -0.38
C PHE A 30 -4.22 -8.31 -1.26
N GLN A 31 -5.50 -8.26 -0.99
CA GLN A 31 -6.45 -7.36 -1.64
C GLN A 31 -7.07 -6.43 -0.59
N ILE A 32 -6.91 -5.12 -0.75
CA ILE A 32 -7.46 -4.10 0.15
C ILE A 32 -8.87 -3.71 -0.32
N HIS A 33 -9.82 -3.72 0.62
CA HIS A 33 -11.21 -3.35 0.36
C HIS A 33 -11.41 -1.84 0.51
N LEU A 34 -11.69 -1.16 -0.59
CA LEU A 34 -11.89 0.29 -0.63
C LEU A 34 -13.25 0.67 -0.06
N LYS A 35 -13.22 1.63 0.86
CA LYS A 35 -14.39 2.42 1.25
C LYS A 35 -14.37 3.71 0.45
N GLN A 36 -15.40 3.94 -0.35
CA GLN A 36 -15.48 5.15 -1.20
C GLN A 36 -15.40 6.43 -0.35
N GLN A 37 -16.05 6.42 0.81
CA GLN A 37 -15.85 7.44 1.83
C GLN A 37 -14.51 7.15 2.53
N ASP A 38 -13.60 8.12 2.53
CA ASP A 38 -12.26 8.04 3.15
C ASP A 38 -11.33 6.97 2.57
N ALA A 39 -11.29 6.83 1.24
CA ALA A 39 -10.44 5.85 0.54
C ALA A 39 -8.95 5.95 0.95
N LEU A 40 -8.38 7.17 0.96
CA LEU A 40 -6.99 7.40 1.36
C LEU A 40 -6.69 6.90 2.78
N ARG A 41 -7.55 7.26 3.74
CA ARG A 41 -7.40 6.84 5.14
C ARG A 41 -7.56 5.34 5.30
N SER A 42 -8.49 4.74 4.55
CA SER A 42 -8.74 3.30 4.56
C SER A 42 -7.53 2.52 4.04
N VAL A 43 -6.95 2.95 2.92
CA VAL A 43 -5.73 2.36 2.35
C VAL A 43 -4.55 2.51 3.31
N GLN A 44 -4.34 3.69 3.89
CA GLN A 44 -3.26 3.91 4.85
C GLN A 44 -3.42 3.06 6.11
N LYS A 45 -4.66 2.84 6.58
CA LYS A 45 -4.92 1.95 7.72
C LYS A 45 -4.61 0.51 7.36
N ALA A 46 -5.05 0.05 6.19
CA ALA A 46 -4.77 -1.30 5.71
C ALA A 46 -3.26 -1.54 5.55
N SER A 47 -2.51 -0.58 5.01
CA SER A 47 -1.07 -0.72 4.80
C SER A 47 -0.27 -0.80 6.11
N ARG A 48 -0.66 -0.05 7.17
CA ARG A 48 -0.09 -0.25 8.52
C ARG A 48 -0.35 -1.65 9.07
N SER A 49 -1.57 -2.16 8.87
CA SER A 49 -1.91 -3.51 9.29
C SER A 49 -1.13 -4.57 8.52
N LEU A 50 -0.80 -4.34 7.25
CA LEU A 50 0.07 -5.19 6.44
C LEU A 50 1.55 -5.13 6.89
N ASP A 51 2.09 -3.95 7.24
CA ASP A 51 3.43 -3.81 7.84
C ASP A 51 3.54 -4.60 9.15
N ASN A 52 2.49 -4.58 9.98
CA ASN A 52 2.44 -5.37 11.21
C ASN A 52 2.50 -6.90 10.99
N LEU A 53 2.26 -7.39 9.77
CA LEU A 53 2.47 -8.81 9.42
C LEU A 53 3.94 -9.14 9.16
N GLY A 54 4.84 -8.15 9.16
CA GLY A 54 6.28 -8.34 8.94
C GLY A 54 6.70 -8.37 7.47
N LEU A 55 5.86 -7.88 6.56
CA LEU A 55 6.21 -7.74 5.14
C LEU A 55 7.32 -6.70 4.98
N THR A 56 8.39 -7.06 4.26
CA THR A 56 9.53 -6.16 4.01
C THR A 56 9.48 -5.53 2.62
N GLU A 57 8.86 -6.21 1.66
CA GLU A 57 8.79 -5.79 0.26
C GLU A 57 7.42 -6.14 -0.33
N VAL A 58 6.80 -5.17 -0.99
CA VAL A 58 5.48 -5.33 -1.61
C VAL A 58 5.42 -4.63 -2.96
N LYS A 59 4.57 -5.13 -3.86
CA LYS A 59 4.32 -4.54 -5.17
C LYS A 59 2.86 -4.17 -5.34
N LEU A 60 2.60 -2.90 -5.64
CA LEU A 60 1.25 -2.43 -5.96
C LEU A 60 0.90 -2.89 -7.37
N THR A 61 -0.29 -3.45 -7.55
CA THR A 61 -0.76 -3.99 -8.84
C THR A 61 -2.26 -3.78 -9.02
N GLY A 62 -2.72 -3.73 -10.27
CA GLY A 62 -4.12 -3.50 -10.63
C GLY A 62 -4.43 -2.05 -11.00
N GLU A 63 -5.61 -1.84 -11.58
CA GLU A 63 -6.00 -0.60 -12.27
C GLU A 63 -6.59 0.46 -11.34
N LEU A 64 -7.05 0.06 -10.15
CA LEU A 64 -7.71 0.96 -9.19
C LEU A 64 -6.73 1.88 -8.43
N TRP A 65 -5.43 1.69 -8.61
CA TRP A 65 -4.41 2.49 -7.95
C TRP A 65 -4.27 3.86 -8.60
N THR A 66 -4.63 4.91 -7.87
CA THR A 66 -4.26 6.30 -8.21
C THR A 66 -2.97 6.69 -7.50
N GLN A 67 -2.31 7.75 -7.96
CA GLN A 67 -1.10 8.28 -7.33
C GLN A 67 -1.29 8.57 -5.84
N GLU A 68 -2.44 9.15 -5.46
CA GLU A 68 -2.77 9.49 -4.07
C GLU A 68 -2.97 8.24 -3.21
N LEU A 69 -3.62 7.20 -3.74
CA LEU A 69 -3.82 5.94 -3.03
C LEU A 69 -2.49 5.21 -2.83
N GLN A 70 -1.62 5.21 -3.85
CA GLN A 70 -0.28 4.65 -3.75
C GLN A 70 0.56 5.37 -2.69
N TRP A 71 0.46 6.71 -2.64
CA TRP A 71 1.11 7.50 -1.62
C TRP A 71 0.57 7.23 -0.21
N ALA A 72 -0.76 7.17 -0.07
CA ALA A 72 -1.40 6.82 1.21
C ALA A 72 -0.98 5.43 1.69
N PHE A 73 -0.86 4.46 0.78
CA PHE A 73 -0.33 3.13 1.10
C PHE A 73 1.10 3.24 1.64
N TYR A 74 2.00 3.89 0.90
CA TYR A 74 3.41 4.06 1.27
C TYR A 74 3.58 4.71 2.65
N GLN A 75 2.83 5.78 2.93
CA GLN A 75 2.90 6.47 4.22
C GLN A 75 2.43 5.61 5.41
N GLY A 76 1.56 4.63 5.18
CA GLY A 76 1.15 3.68 6.21
C GLY A 76 2.06 2.46 6.33
N PHE A 77 2.68 2.01 5.23
CA PHE A 77 3.59 0.87 5.22
C PHE A 77 4.99 1.23 5.74
N CYS A 78 5.51 2.41 5.39
CA CYS A 78 6.86 2.85 5.73
C CYS A 78 6.86 3.74 6.99
N SER A 79 7.36 3.21 8.10
CA SER A 79 7.50 3.92 9.38
C SER A 79 8.94 4.42 9.60
N ALA A 80 9.14 5.30 10.59
CA ALA A 80 10.49 5.79 10.92
C ALA A 80 11.42 4.69 11.46
N ARG A 81 10.88 3.59 11.97
CA ARG A 81 11.65 2.45 12.50
C ARG A 81 11.79 1.29 11.50
N LYS A 82 10.89 1.19 10.52
CA LYS A 82 10.86 0.12 9.52
C LYS A 82 10.62 0.72 8.14
N SER A 83 11.65 0.65 7.31
CA SER A 83 11.61 1.03 5.90
C SER A 83 11.31 -0.21 5.06
N GLY A 84 10.04 -0.44 4.76
CA GLY A 84 9.65 -1.42 3.74
C GLY A 84 9.89 -0.89 2.33
N THR A 85 10.07 -1.79 1.37
CA THR A 85 10.16 -1.46 -0.05
C THR A 85 8.77 -1.57 -0.69
N VAL A 86 8.32 -0.49 -1.33
CA VAL A 86 7.05 -0.45 -2.06
C VAL A 86 7.36 -0.21 -3.53
N HIS A 87 7.01 -1.18 -4.38
CA HIS A 87 7.08 -1.00 -5.84
C HIS A 87 5.77 -0.39 -6.33
N PHE A 88 5.84 0.86 -6.80
CA PHE A 88 4.70 1.60 -7.34
C PHE A 88 4.27 1.06 -8.71
N CYS A 89 3.00 1.27 -9.06
CA CYS A 89 2.41 0.93 -10.35
C CYS A 89 2.00 2.18 -11.15
N GLY A 90 1.60 1.95 -12.40
CA GLY A 90 1.29 3.00 -13.36
C GLY A 90 2.38 3.18 -14.40
N ASP A 91 2.34 4.32 -15.09
CA ASP A 91 3.39 4.73 -16.03
C ASP A 91 4.68 5.13 -15.31
N ASP A 92 5.75 5.27 -16.09
CA ASP A 92 7.08 5.56 -15.53
C ASP A 92 7.18 6.97 -14.95
N SER A 93 6.38 7.93 -15.44
CA SER A 93 6.32 9.28 -14.88
C SER A 93 5.75 9.25 -13.46
N THR A 94 4.64 8.56 -13.26
CA THR A 94 3.95 8.41 -11.98
C THR A 94 4.85 7.70 -10.97
N LYS A 95 5.47 6.59 -11.36
CA LYS A 95 6.42 5.87 -10.50
C LYS A 95 7.58 6.76 -10.07
N MET A 96 8.19 7.48 -11.02
CA MET A 96 9.31 8.37 -10.75
C MET A 96 8.92 9.49 -9.76
N GLN A 97 7.75 10.10 -9.94
CA GLN A 97 7.23 11.10 -9.00
C GLN A 97 7.04 10.53 -7.59
N LEU A 98 6.42 9.35 -7.47
CA LEU A 98 6.20 8.70 -6.19
C LEU A 98 7.51 8.28 -5.50
N GLU A 99 8.50 7.83 -6.28
CA GLU A 99 9.84 7.53 -5.76
C GLU A 99 10.55 8.79 -5.24
N TYR A 100 10.46 9.93 -5.94
CA TYR A 100 11.01 11.18 -5.44
C TYR A 100 10.31 11.65 -4.16
N LEU A 101 8.98 11.56 -4.11
CA LEU A 101 8.20 11.87 -2.89
C LEU A 101 8.62 10.97 -1.72
N ALA A 102 8.76 9.67 -1.97
CA ALA A 102 9.22 8.69 -0.99
C ALA A 102 10.62 9.02 -0.44
N ARG A 103 11.55 9.41 -1.31
CA ARG A 103 12.91 9.84 -0.92
C ARG A 103 12.88 11.10 -0.05
N CYS A 104 12.17 12.14 -0.48
CA CYS A 104 12.03 13.38 0.29
C CYS A 104 11.40 13.13 1.67
N PHE A 105 10.34 12.34 1.72
CA PHE A 105 9.64 12.00 2.97
C PHE A 105 10.51 11.17 3.92
N SER A 106 11.23 10.17 3.38
CA SER A 106 12.14 9.34 4.17
C SER A 106 13.30 10.16 4.74
N TRP A 107 13.83 11.10 3.94
CA TRP A 107 14.86 12.03 4.40
C TRP A 107 14.32 12.93 5.53
N ALA A 108 13.16 13.56 5.33
CA ALA A 108 12.55 14.43 6.34
C ALA A 108 12.34 13.71 7.68
N LYS A 109 11.84 12.46 7.65
CA LYS A 109 11.66 11.60 8.83
C LYS A 109 12.95 11.16 9.52
N LYS A 110 14.09 11.19 8.84
CA LYS A 110 15.40 10.85 9.43
C LYS A 110 16.03 12.04 10.15
N VAL A 111 15.70 13.25 9.72
CA VAL A 111 16.28 14.50 10.23
C VAL A 111 15.47 15.11 11.38
N THR A 112 14.18 14.76 11.48
CA THR A 112 13.31 15.09 12.63
C THR A 112 13.17 13.90 13.58
#